data_AF-A0A6L4Z0M3-F1
#
_entry.id   AF-A0A6L4Z0M3-F1
#
_cell.length_a   1.000
_cell.length_b   1.000
_cell.length_c   1.000
_cell.angle_alpha   90.00
_cell.angle_beta   90.00
_cell.angle_gamma   90.00
#
_symmetry.space_group_name_H-M   'P 1'
#
loop_
_entity.id
_entity.type
_entity.pdbx_description
1 polymer ?
#
loop_
_entity_poly.entity_id
_entity_poly.type
_entity_poly.pdbx_seq_one_letter_code
_entity_poly.pdbx_strand_id
1 'polypeptide(L)'
;MKKLWALCIQFNLLLLVMVSFEASAGELNYETLTLRLYNEQKWDSLILVGEEAIGKGFDYYYMRVRVGTAAFEKQRYIKAIRHLEKAIQFNSFDPYPYRLLYKAYQYSSRNNEARLLLKKMPAGSGITDHRPLLYIEAGPAFTNHVAAYNENKQTDPGTYSEVYLNRNSQYFLAGIAQPIGRRYQVQAAAARLNFNKRRIVNINYYDPNTGTLYPIDSLLGDYNVSEWEFYLSPTVILNKHFSISPAFRLVNVTLENPLVSEDSIVSRLIGPAGKMDYNDYAGGGEVSYQNAYGSLSAGVWWIHVDKLDFTQISGTLFLTPFGNLNLYSSSTLSQKTGESESTYTFNQMIGGRVFRKLWAEVFYTWGDLSESTEQNAQVIYNAFDVTTSRTGSKLILNISDYLKFSIRYQVFFREGTELFYPAEGPPAIFTYNYINQSITGGITWKLQ
;
A
#
# COMPACT_ATOMS: atom_id res chain seq x y z
N MET A 1 -91.98 -28.03 37.96
CA MET A 1 -92.08 -28.98 36.83
C MET A 1 -90.71 -29.62 36.59
N LYS A 2 -90.65 -30.76 35.87
CA LYS A 2 -89.48 -31.51 35.31
C LYS A 2 -88.07 -31.04 35.74
N LYS A 3 -87.23 -31.84 36.44
CA LYS A 3 -86.52 -33.09 36.00
C LYS A 3 -85.63 -32.85 34.74
N LEU A 4 -84.43 -33.39 34.56
CA LEU A 4 -83.72 -34.56 35.15
C LEU A 4 -82.21 -34.23 35.47
N TRP A 5 -81.65 -34.69 36.61
CA TRP A 5 -80.59 -35.74 36.78
C TRP A 5 -79.13 -35.23 36.63
N ALA A 6 -78.14 -35.52 37.50
CA ALA A 6 -77.62 -36.76 38.13
C ALA A 6 -76.76 -37.60 37.14
N LEU A 7 -75.58 -38.19 37.46
CA LEU A 7 -74.79 -38.42 38.70
C LEU A 7 -73.26 -38.52 38.26
N CYS A 8 -72.17 -38.86 38.99
CA CYS A 8 -71.91 -39.42 40.33
C CYS A 8 -70.45 -39.20 40.86
N ILE A 9 -70.31 -38.66 42.08
CA ILE A 9 -69.46 -39.06 43.24
C ILE A 9 -68.05 -39.71 43.04
N GLN A 10 -67.03 -39.10 43.69
CA GLN A 10 -65.92 -39.65 44.53
C GLN A 10 -64.78 -38.60 44.51
N PHE A 11 -64.34 -37.92 45.58
CA PHE A 11 -64.20 -38.18 47.02
C PHE A 11 -63.00 -39.06 47.42
N ASN A 12 -61.83 -38.45 47.58
CA ASN A 12 -61.08 -38.50 48.85
C ASN A 12 -59.96 -37.43 48.94
N LEU A 13 -59.52 -37.15 50.17
CA LEU A 13 -58.27 -36.44 50.46
C LEU A 13 -57.07 -37.31 50.05
N LEU A 14 -55.97 -36.69 49.58
CA LEU A 14 -54.65 -36.99 50.16
C LEU A 14 -53.60 -35.90 49.89
N LEU A 15 -52.72 -35.73 50.89
CA LEU A 15 -51.37 -35.15 50.88
C LEU A 15 -51.04 -33.93 50.00
N LEU A 16 -50.59 -32.85 50.66
CA LEU A 16 -49.49 -32.05 50.11
C LEU A 16 -48.28 -32.95 49.89
N VAL A 17 -47.78 -33.00 48.66
CA VAL A 17 -46.35 -33.19 48.40
C VAL A 17 -45.91 -32.02 47.54
N MET A 18 -45.39 -30.98 48.21
CA MET A 18 -44.51 -30.01 47.56
C MET A 18 -43.26 -30.78 47.12
N VAL A 19 -43.25 -31.28 45.88
CA VAL A 19 -42.01 -31.79 45.28
C VAL A 19 -41.17 -30.57 44.96
N SER A 20 -40.36 -30.16 45.95
CA SER A 20 -39.22 -29.28 45.74
C SER A 20 -38.31 -29.96 44.73
N PHE A 21 -38.48 -29.63 43.45
CA PHE A 21 -37.63 -30.14 42.39
C PHE A 21 -36.29 -29.39 42.45
N GLU A 22 -35.49 -29.72 43.46
CA GLU A 22 -34.08 -29.38 43.53
C GLU A 22 -33.38 -30.10 42.38
N ALA A 23 -33.46 -29.49 41.21
CA ALA A 23 -32.58 -29.78 40.10
C ALA A 23 -31.16 -29.50 40.60
N SER A 24 -30.47 -30.55 41.01
CA SER A 24 -29.05 -30.51 41.34
C SER A 24 -28.32 -29.85 40.19
N ALA A 25 -27.92 -28.60 40.39
CA ALA A 25 -27.21 -27.79 39.40
C ALA A 25 -25.77 -28.31 39.33
N GLY A 26 -25.61 -29.47 38.69
CA GLY A 26 -24.36 -30.19 38.58
C GLY A 26 -23.25 -29.25 38.12
N GLU A 27 -22.20 -29.16 38.94
CA GLU A 27 -21.19 -28.11 38.84
C GLU A 27 -20.64 -28.03 37.42
N LEU A 28 -20.63 -26.81 36.85
CA LEU A 28 -20.37 -26.60 35.43
C LEU A 28 -18.91 -26.95 35.09
N ASN A 29 -18.69 -28.19 34.66
CA ASN A 29 -17.36 -28.69 34.34
C ASN A 29 -16.81 -28.03 33.05
N TYR A 30 -16.13 -26.90 33.23
CA TYR A 30 -15.55 -26.11 32.13
C TYR A 30 -14.52 -26.90 31.31
N GLU A 31 -13.80 -27.87 31.88
CA GLU A 31 -12.87 -28.73 31.13
C GLU A 31 -13.64 -29.60 30.12
N THR A 32 -14.62 -30.39 30.60
CA THR A 32 -15.45 -31.24 29.73
C THR A 32 -16.24 -30.42 28.71
N LEU A 33 -16.79 -29.27 29.11
CA LEU A 33 -17.58 -28.42 28.21
C LEU A 33 -16.69 -27.76 27.13
N THR A 34 -15.56 -27.16 27.50
CA THR A 34 -14.69 -26.51 26.51
C THR A 34 -13.97 -27.50 25.60
N LEU A 35 -13.61 -28.69 26.09
CA LEU A 35 -13.10 -29.77 25.24
C LEU A 35 -14.15 -30.22 24.21
N ARG A 36 -15.41 -30.37 24.63
CA ARG A 36 -16.52 -30.71 23.71
C ARG A 36 -16.73 -29.63 22.65
N LEU A 37 -16.86 -28.36 23.07
CA LEU A 37 -17.06 -27.22 22.16
C LEU A 37 -15.88 -27.03 21.20
N TYR A 38 -14.66 -27.42 21.60
CA TYR A 38 -13.46 -27.44 20.74
C TYR A 38 -13.56 -28.54 19.67
N ASN A 39 -13.87 -29.77 20.07
CA ASN A 39 -14.01 -30.91 19.17
C ASN A 39 -15.17 -30.72 18.17
N GLU A 40 -16.29 -30.15 18.62
CA GLU A 40 -17.45 -29.79 17.80
C GLU A 40 -17.27 -28.48 16.98
N GLN A 41 -16.11 -27.82 17.08
CA GLN A 41 -15.78 -26.56 16.39
C GLN A 41 -16.77 -25.40 16.66
N LYS A 42 -17.39 -25.38 17.84
CA LYS A 42 -18.37 -24.36 18.28
C LYS A 42 -17.65 -23.09 18.76
N TRP A 43 -16.86 -22.48 17.88
CA TRP A 43 -15.85 -21.49 18.24
C TRP A 43 -16.39 -20.27 19.03
N ASP A 44 -17.54 -19.71 18.68
CA ASP A 44 -18.09 -18.57 19.44
C ASP A 44 -18.54 -18.97 20.85
N SER A 45 -19.19 -20.13 21.01
CA SER A 45 -19.56 -20.68 22.32
C SER A 45 -18.32 -21.02 23.16
N LEU A 46 -17.28 -21.58 22.55
CA LEU A 46 -16.00 -21.87 23.22
C LEU A 46 -15.28 -20.60 23.68
N ILE A 47 -15.31 -19.52 22.89
CA ILE A 47 -14.75 -18.23 23.32
C ILE A 47 -15.51 -17.69 24.52
N LEU A 48 -16.84 -17.71 24.51
CA LEU A 48 -17.67 -17.22 25.62
C LEU A 48 -17.44 -18.04 26.91
N VAL A 49 -17.69 -19.35 26.86
CA VAL A 49 -17.58 -20.24 28.02
C VAL A 49 -16.14 -20.31 28.55
N GLY A 50 -15.14 -20.29 27.66
CA GLY A 50 -13.74 -20.33 28.08
C GLY A 50 -13.23 -19.03 28.68
N GLU A 51 -13.68 -17.86 28.20
CA GLU A 51 -13.35 -16.58 28.85
C GLU A 51 -14.10 -16.40 30.18
N GLU A 52 -15.33 -16.92 30.30
CA GLU A 52 -16.04 -17.03 31.58
C GLU A 52 -15.29 -17.94 32.58
N ALA A 53 -14.84 -19.12 32.14
CA ALA A 53 -14.07 -20.05 32.96
C ALA A 53 -12.77 -19.40 33.47
N ILE A 54 -12.01 -18.76 32.58
CA ILE A 54 -10.80 -17.99 32.92
C ILE A 54 -11.12 -16.89 33.94
N GLY A 55 -12.24 -16.16 33.75
CA GLY A 55 -12.69 -15.13 34.69
C GLY A 55 -13.06 -15.66 36.07
N LYS A 56 -13.49 -16.92 36.17
CA LYS A 56 -13.77 -17.66 37.42
C LYS A 56 -12.54 -18.40 37.98
N GLY A 57 -11.35 -18.14 37.46
CA GLY A 57 -10.09 -18.72 37.96
C GLY A 57 -9.63 -20.02 37.31
N PHE A 58 -10.39 -20.58 36.35
CA PHE A 58 -10.01 -21.77 35.60
C PHE A 58 -9.01 -21.43 34.47
N ASP A 59 -7.93 -20.73 34.81
CA ASP A 59 -6.88 -20.28 33.87
C ASP A 59 -5.68 -21.25 33.85
N TYR A 60 -5.65 -22.15 32.87
CA TYR A 60 -4.60 -23.13 32.66
C TYR A 60 -4.31 -23.37 31.18
N TYR A 61 -3.25 -24.14 30.89
CA TYR A 61 -2.72 -24.36 29.55
C TYR A 61 -3.79 -24.72 28.50
N TYR A 62 -4.50 -25.84 28.66
CA TYR A 62 -5.46 -26.30 27.66
C TYR A 62 -6.64 -25.34 27.45
N MET A 63 -7.12 -24.69 28.52
CA MET A 63 -8.15 -23.65 28.41
C MET A 63 -7.70 -22.51 27.48
N ARG A 64 -6.50 -21.96 27.73
CA ARG A 64 -5.91 -20.91 26.88
C ARG A 64 -5.65 -21.36 25.45
N VAL A 65 -5.20 -22.60 25.24
CA VAL A 65 -4.98 -23.16 23.88
C VAL A 65 -6.32 -23.28 23.12
N ARG A 66 -7.37 -23.84 23.73
CA ARG A 66 -8.68 -24.01 23.10
C ARG A 66 -9.31 -22.66 22.73
N VAL A 67 -9.34 -21.71 23.67
CA VAL A 67 -9.90 -20.37 23.46
C VAL A 67 -9.07 -19.56 22.45
N GLY A 68 -7.73 -19.67 22.52
CA GLY A 68 -6.82 -19.06 21.54
C GLY A 68 -7.03 -19.59 20.12
N THR A 69 -7.28 -20.89 19.99
CA THR A 69 -7.59 -21.55 18.71
C THR A 69 -8.94 -21.10 18.16
N ALA A 70 -10.00 -21.15 18.98
CA ALA A 70 -11.31 -20.65 18.60
C ALA A 70 -11.27 -19.17 18.15
N ALA A 71 -10.51 -18.33 18.85
CA ALA A 71 -10.32 -16.93 18.47
C ALA A 71 -9.53 -16.77 17.15
N PHE A 72 -8.57 -17.65 16.87
CA PHE A 72 -7.84 -17.66 15.60
C PHE A 72 -8.74 -18.04 14.41
N GLU A 73 -9.53 -19.11 14.54
CA GLU A 73 -10.47 -19.56 13.50
C GLU A 73 -11.57 -18.52 13.24
N LYS A 74 -12.02 -17.81 14.28
CA LYS A 74 -12.92 -16.64 14.14
C LYS A 74 -12.22 -15.36 13.64
N GLN A 75 -10.94 -15.42 13.25
CA GLN A 75 -10.12 -14.30 12.75
C GLN A 75 -9.95 -13.13 13.74
N ARG A 76 -10.23 -13.38 15.03
CA ARG A 76 -10.09 -12.41 16.14
C ARG A 76 -8.64 -12.43 16.64
N TYR A 77 -7.67 -12.16 15.75
CA TYR A 77 -6.25 -12.47 16.00
C TYR A 77 -5.67 -11.79 17.25
N ILE A 78 -6.09 -10.57 17.62
CA ILE A 78 -5.67 -9.94 18.88
C ILE A 78 -6.09 -10.77 20.10
N LYS A 79 -7.30 -11.33 20.10
CA LYS A 79 -7.80 -12.22 21.15
C LYS A 79 -7.06 -13.56 21.14
N ALA A 80 -6.80 -14.12 19.96
CA ALA A 80 -5.98 -15.32 19.81
C ALA A 80 -4.57 -15.12 20.40
N ILE A 81 -3.89 -14.03 20.02
CA ILE A 81 -2.56 -13.64 20.52
C ILE A 81 -2.55 -13.57 22.05
N ARG A 82 -3.51 -12.86 22.67
CA ARG A 82 -3.61 -12.74 24.14
C ARG A 82 -3.68 -14.11 24.84
N HIS A 83 -4.48 -15.03 24.31
CA HIS A 83 -4.64 -16.37 24.91
C HIS A 83 -3.43 -17.28 24.64
N LEU A 84 -2.86 -17.23 23.43
CA LEU A 84 -1.71 -18.06 23.05
C LEU A 84 -0.40 -17.61 23.71
N GLU A 85 -0.19 -16.29 23.87
CA GLU A 85 0.90 -15.75 24.70
C GLU A 85 0.81 -16.23 26.15
N LYS A 86 -0.41 -16.37 26.70
CA LYS A 86 -0.63 -16.90 28.04
C LYS A 86 -0.48 -18.43 28.12
N ALA A 87 -0.92 -19.18 27.10
CA ALA A 87 -0.65 -20.61 27.00
C ALA A 87 0.85 -20.92 27.04
N ILE A 88 1.66 -20.14 26.31
CA ILE A 88 3.13 -20.28 26.26
C ILE A 88 3.79 -19.98 27.62
N GLN A 89 3.18 -19.16 28.49
CA GLN A 89 3.64 -18.97 29.87
C GLN A 89 3.40 -20.19 30.76
N PHE A 90 2.35 -20.97 30.50
CA PHE A 90 2.07 -22.21 31.25
C PHE A 90 2.86 -23.41 30.73
N ASN A 91 3.12 -23.48 29.43
CA ASN A 91 3.96 -24.51 28.81
C ASN A 91 4.67 -23.94 27.58
N SER A 92 5.99 -23.78 27.68
CA SER A 92 6.86 -23.29 26.61
C SER A 92 7.45 -24.39 25.71
N PHE A 93 7.18 -25.67 26.00
CA PHE A 93 7.73 -26.81 25.27
C PHE A 93 6.85 -27.30 24.12
N ASP A 94 5.52 -27.07 24.18
CA ASP A 94 4.60 -27.46 23.11
C ASP A 94 4.70 -26.51 21.89
N PRO A 95 5.06 -26.98 20.68
CA PRO A 95 5.14 -26.14 19.49
C PRO A 95 3.78 -25.67 18.94
N TYR A 96 2.66 -26.27 19.34
CA TYR A 96 1.33 -25.93 18.81
C TYR A 96 0.93 -24.45 19.03
N PRO A 97 0.88 -23.91 20.26
CA PRO A 97 0.50 -22.51 20.47
C PRO A 97 1.49 -21.54 19.81
N TYR A 98 2.77 -21.88 19.70
CA TYR A 98 3.76 -21.07 18.98
C TYR A 98 3.48 -20.97 17.48
N ARG A 99 3.18 -22.09 16.81
CA ARG A 99 2.81 -22.09 15.39
C ARG A 99 1.59 -21.23 15.12
N LEU A 100 0.59 -21.32 16.00
CA LEU A 100 -0.65 -20.57 15.86
C LEU A 100 -0.46 -19.08 16.17
N LEU A 101 0.33 -18.74 17.20
CA LEU A 101 0.69 -17.37 17.56
C LEU A 101 1.48 -16.68 16.44
N TYR A 102 2.42 -17.39 15.81
CA TYR A 102 3.18 -16.90 14.65
C TYR A 102 2.25 -16.51 13.50
N LYS A 103 1.31 -17.39 13.11
CA LYS A 103 0.29 -17.08 12.10
C LYS A 103 -0.61 -15.92 12.53
N ALA A 104 -0.99 -15.85 13.81
CA ALA A 104 -1.86 -14.79 14.33
C ALA A 104 -1.19 -13.40 14.23
N TYR A 105 0.12 -13.30 14.52
CA TYR A 105 0.89 -12.08 14.26
C TYR A 105 0.91 -11.74 12.76
N GLN A 106 1.22 -12.69 11.88
CA GLN A 106 1.25 -12.44 10.43
C GLN A 106 -0.10 -11.97 9.86
N TYR A 107 -1.20 -12.61 10.21
CA TYR A 107 -2.54 -12.25 9.73
C TYR A 107 -3.12 -10.97 10.38
N SER A 108 -2.45 -10.44 11.41
CA SER A 108 -2.69 -9.11 11.98
C SER A 108 -1.64 -8.07 11.55
N SER A 109 -0.79 -8.38 10.57
CA SER A 109 0.32 -7.54 10.07
C SER A 109 1.46 -7.27 11.07
N ARG A 110 1.46 -7.95 12.23
CA ARG A 110 2.42 -7.78 13.34
C ARG A 110 3.76 -8.49 13.06
N ASN A 111 4.36 -8.20 11.92
CA ASN A 111 5.52 -8.91 11.37
C ASN A 111 6.75 -8.86 12.28
N ASN A 112 6.95 -7.73 12.99
CA ASN A 112 8.04 -7.58 13.95
C ASN A 112 7.95 -8.60 15.10
N GLU A 113 6.74 -8.86 15.61
CA GLU A 113 6.49 -9.84 16.66
C GLU A 113 6.57 -11.28 16.13
N ALA A 114 6.06 -11.54 14.92
CA ALA A 114 6.22 -12.84 14.26
C ALA A 114 7.70 -13.25 14.15
N ARG A 115 8.57 -12.32 13.70
CA ARG A 115 10.01 -12.59 13.52
C ARG A 115 10.79 -12.70 14.84
N LEU A 116 10.40 -11.95 15.87
CA LEU A 116 11.00 -12.07 17.21
C LEU A 116 10.55 -13.34 17.95
N LEU A 117 9.33 -13.84 17.71
CA LEU A 117 8.82 -15.09 18.29
C LEU A 117 9.71 -16.29 17.92
N LEU A 118 10.32 -16.29 16.73
CA LEU A 118 11.23 -17.34 16.24
C LEU A 118 12.44 -17.61 17.14
N LYS A 119 12.77 -16.74 18.11
CA LYS A 119 13.81 -17.02 19.14
C LYS A 119 13.28 -17.89 20.28
N LYS A 120 11.97 -17.86 20.55
CA LYS A 120 11.32 -18.52 21.68
C LYS A 120 10.69 -19.87 21.33
N MET A 121 10.54 -20.20 20.04
CA MET A 121 9.89 -21.43 19.57
C MET A 121 10.72 -22.67 19.93
N PRO A 122 10.11 -23.75 20.46
CA PRO A 122 10.80 -25.01 20.74
C PRO A 122 11.16 -25.77 19.44
N ALA A 123 12.05 -26.76 19.56
CA ALA A 123 12.36 -27.69 18.48
C ALA A 123 11.10 -28.43 17.99
N GLY A 124 11.08 -28.87 16.73
CA GLY A 124 9.88 -29.46 16.12
C GLY A 124 8.77 -28.47 15.73
N SER A 125 8.99 -27.15 15.93
CA SER A 125 8.02 -26.12 15.50
C SER A 125 7.80 -26.03 13.99
N GLY A 126 8.77 -26.43 13.16
CA GLY A 126 8.63 -26.52 11.70
C GLY A 126 8.51 -25.18 10.95
N ILE A 127 8.73 -24.04 11.62
CA ILE A 127 8.66 -22.71 11.01
C ILE A 127 10.07 -22.12 10.92
N THR A 128 10.51 -21.83 9.69
CA THR A 128 11.73 -21.08 9.37
C THR A 128 11.36 -19.85 8.55
N ASP A 129 11.73 -18.66 9.02
CA ASP A 129 11.41 -17.39 8.34
C ASP A 129 12.67 -16.75 7.75
N HIS A 130 13.33 -17.51 6.88
CA HIS A 130 14.44 -17.08 6.02
C HIS A 130 14.04 -17.08 4.54
N ARG A 131 12.77 -17.40 4.26
CA ARG A 131 12.15 -17.48 2.94
C ARG A 131 11.97 -16.08 2.34
N PRO A 132 12.65 -15.74 1.23
CA PRO A 132 12.44 -14.46 0.55
C PRO A 132 11.02 -14.36 -0.02
N LEU A 133 10.56 -13.11 -0.14
CA LEU A 133 9.38 -12.72 -0.87
C LEU A 133 9.82 -12.10 -2.20
N LEU A 134 9.59 -12.79 -3.32
CA LEU A 134 9.75 -12.23 -4.65
C LEU A 134 8.49 -11.46 -5.03
N TYR A 135 8.65 -10.34 -5.74
CA TYR A 135 7.53 -9.59 -6.33
C TYR A 135 7.91 -9.05 -7.70
N ILE A 136 6.94 -9.07 -8.62
CA ILE A 136 7.06 -8.56 -9.99
C ILE A 136 5.79 -7.78 -10.28
N GLU A 137 5.90 -6.59 -10.88
CA GLU A 137 4.75 -5.79 -11.32
C GLU A 137 5.08 -5.14 -12.67
N ALA A 138 4.16 -5.21 -13.63
CA ALA A 138 4.38 -4.69 -14.99
C ALA A 138 3.07 -4.24 -15.64
N GLY A 139 3.15 -3.31 -16.59
CA GLY A 139 1.99 -2.90 -17.39
C GLY A 139 2.17 -1.63 -18.21
N PRO A 140 1.22 -1.34 -19.12
CA PRO A 140 1.20 -0.09 -19.88
C PRO A 140 0.61 1.08 -19.08
N ALA A 141 0.97 2.28 -19.51
CA ALA A 141 0.18 3.50 -19.25
C ALA A 141 -0.17 4.21 -20.56
N PHE A 142 -1.30 4.90 -20.54
CA PHE A 142 -1.93 5.60 -21.66
C PHE A 142 -2.19 7.06 -21.27
N THR A 143 -2.31 7.95 -22.24
CA THR A 143 -2.49 9.39 -22.00
C THR A 143 -3.30 10.06 -23.08
N ASN A 144 -4.01 11.14 -22.73
CA ASN A 144 -4.63 12.05 -23.68
C ASN A 144 -3.81 13.35 -23.91
N HIS A 145 -2.58 13.46 -23.38
CA HIS A 145 -1.76 14.68 -23.42
C HIS A 145 -1.72 15.36 -24.80
N VAL A 146 -1.49 14.60 -25.88
CA VAL A 146 -1.46 15.14 -27.26
C VAL A 146 -2.82 15.72 -27.71
N ALA A 147 -3.94 15.12 -27.29
CA ALA A 147 -5.27 15.65 -27.60
C ALA A 147 -5.58 16.90 -26.76
N ALA A 148 -5.32 16.84 -25.44
CA ALA A 148 -5.49 17.96 -24.53
C ALA A 148 -4.70 19.20 -24.96
N TYR A 149 -3.45 19.02 -25.42
CA TYR A 149 -2.66 20.10 -26.01
C TYR A 149 -3.32 20.67 -27.28
N ASN A 150 -3.72 19.82 -28.23
CA ASN A 150 -4.35 20.31 -29.46
C ASN A 150 -5.68 21.06 -29.21
N GLU A 151 -6.36 20.76 -28.11
CA GLU A 151 -7.61 21.42 -27.67
C GLU A 151 -7.39 22.69 -26.85
N ASN A 152 -6.27 22.83 -26.12
CA ASN A 152 -6.06 23.87 -25.09
C ASN A 152 -4.76 24.69 -25.24
N LYS A 153 -3.92 24.41 -26.26
CA LYS A 153 -2.73 25.23 -26.56
C LYS A 153 -3.09 26.70 -26.77
N GLN A 154 -2.14 27.59 -26.53
CA GLN A 154 -2.35 29.00 -26.87
C GLN A 154 -2.46 29.20 -28.39
N THR A 155 -3.08 30.31 -28.80
CA THR A 155 -3.30 30.65 -30.22
C THR A 155 -2.88 32.08 -30.56
N ASP A 156 -2.10 32.70 -29.67
CA ASP A 156 -1.69 34.09 -29.82
C ASP A 156 -0.54 34.22 -30.82
N PRO A 157 -0.33 35.41 -31.43
CA PRO A 157 0.85 35.67 -32.24
C PRO A 157 2.14 35.52 -31.41
N GLY A 158 2.98 34.55 -31.76
CA GLY A 158 4.25 34.26 -31.07
C GLY A 158 5.44 34.03 -31.99
N THR A 159 6.63 34.35 -31.48
CA THR A 159 7.93 34.14 -32.15
C THR A 159 8.54 32.76 -31.86
N TYR A 160 8.19 32.14 -30.73
CA TYR A 160 8.62 30.80 -30.36
C TYR A 160 7.53 30.08 -29.55
N SER A 161 7.27 28.80 -29.83
CA SER A 161 6.57 27.92 -28.89
C SER A 161 7.21 26.53 -28.82
N GLU A 162 7.24 25.95 -27.63
CA GLU A 162 7.83 24.63 -27.37
C GLU A 162 7.01 23.83 -26.35
N VAL A 163 6.80 22.54 -26.64
CA VAL A 163 6.03 21.63 -25.80
C VAL A 163 6.59 20.20 -25.81
N TYR A 164 6.52 19.54 -24.66
CA TYR A 164 6.98 18.16 -24.42
C TYR A 164 5.81 17.25 -24.06
N LEU A 165 5.19 16.66 -25.09
CA LEU A 165 3.98 15.85 -24.95
C LEU A 165 4.31 14.40 -24.60
N ASN A 166 3.69 13.89 -23.53
CA ASN A 166 3.73 12.47 -23.21
C ASN A 166 2.89 11.65 -24.20
N ARG A 167 3.31 10.41 -24.43
CA ARG A 167 2.55 9.38 -25.13
C ARG A 167 2.51 8.12 -24.25
N ASN A 168 2.06 6.99 -24.80
CA ASN A 168 1.96 5.74 -24.04
C ASN A 168 3.34 5.29 -23.51
N SER A 169 3.36 4.71 -22.30
CA SER A 169 4.59 4.21 -21.68
C SER A 169 4.42 2.76 -21.20
N GLN A 170 5.54 2.13 -20.86
CA GLN A 170 5.59 0.77 -20.31
C GLN A 170 6.45 0.74 -19.04
N TYR A 171 5.94 0.07 -18.02
CA TYR A 171 6.57 -0.12 -16.72
C TYR A 171 6.83 -1.62 -16.47
N PHE A 172 8.00 -1.93 -15.94
CA PHE A 172 8.34 -3.25 -15.40
C PHE A 172 9.17 -3.07 -14.12
N LEU A 173 8.83 -3.82 -13.06
CA LEU A 173 9.59 -3.94 -11.82
C LEU A 173 9.75 -5.40 -11.43
N ALA A 174 10.92 -5.76 -10.93
CA ALA A 174 11.17 -6.99 -10.19
C ALA A 174 11.91 -6.69 -8.88
N GLY A 175 11.55 -7.37 -7.79
CA GLY A 175 12.15 -7.15 -6.48
C GLY A 175 12.06 -8.35 -5.54
N ILE A 176 12.80 -8.24 -4.44
CA ILE A 176 12.95 -9.23 -3.39
C ILE A 176 12.91 -8.56 -2.02
N ALA A 177 12.22 -9.16 -1.06
CA ALA A 177 12.38 -8.87 0.35
C ALA A 177 12.93 -10.12 1.06
N GLN A 178 14.18 -10.05 1.52
CA GLN A 178 14.90 -11.14 2.18
C GLN A 178 14.93 -10.93 3.71
N PRO A 179 14.30 -11.82 4.50
CA PRO A 179 14.52 -11.89 5.93
C PRO A 179 15.95 -12.35 6.26
N ILE A 180 16.78 -11.47 6.84
CA ILE A 180 18.13 -11.82 7.32
C ILE A 180 18.06 -12.04 8.84
N GLY A 181 18.16 -13.31 9.24
CA GLY A 181 17.99 -13.72 10.64
C GLY A 181 16.62 -13.31 11.21
N ARG A 182 16.60 -12.80 12.44
CA ARG A 182 15.37 -12.44 13.19
C ARG A 182 15.13 -10.93 13.36
N ARG A 183 16.12 -10.09 13.03
CA ARG A 183 16.06 -8.63 13.23
C ARG A 183 16.24 -7.80 11.96
N TYR A 184 16.79 -8.35 10.89
CA TYR A 184 17.11 -7.59 9.68
C TYR A 184 16.23 -8.02 8.53
N GLN A 185 15.80 -7.08 7.70
CA GLN A 185 15.22 -7.35 6.39
C GLN A 185 16.00 -6.53 5.38
N VAL A 186 16.19 -7.06 4.18
CA VAL A 186 16.66 -6.26 3.05
C VAL A 186 15.61 -6.38 1.96
N GLN A 187 15.00 -5.26 1.59
CA GLN A 187 14.20 -5.13 0.39
C GLN A 187 15.06 -4.51 -0.69
N ALA A 188 15.06 -5.10 -1.89
CA ALA A 188 15.72 -4.57 -3.06
C ALA A 188 14.83 -4.72 -4.30
N ALA A 189 14.89 -3.78 -5.22
CA ALA A 189 14.19 -3.89 -6.51
C ALA A 189 14.99 -3.22 -7.62
N ALA A 190 14.75 -3.68 -8.85
CA ALA A 190 15.10 -2.99 -10.07
C ALA A 190 13.82 -2.75 -10.88
N ALA A 191 13.68 -1.57 -11.47
CA ALA A 191 12.61 -1.24 -12.39
C ALA A 191 13.16 -0.66 -13.69
N ARG A 192 12.36 -0.77 -14.75
CA ARG A 192 12.61 -0.10 -16.02
C ARG A 192 11.32 0.55 -16.49
N LEU A 193 11.43 1.83 -16.85
CA LEU A 193 10.37 2.60 -17.49
C LEU A 193 10.80 2.98 -18.90
N ASN A 194 9.86 2.98 -19.82
CA ASN A 194 10.08 3.47 -21.19
C ASN A 194 8.89 4.34 -21.57
N PHE A 195 9.10 5.64 -21.72
CA PHE A 195 8.10 6.61 -22.11
C PHE A 195 8.32 7.01 -23.56
N ASN A 196 7.31 6.79 -24.41
CA ASN A 196 7.26 7.48 -25.69
C ASN A 196 6.87 8.94 -25.39
N LYS A 197 7.58 9.90 -25.97
CA LYS A 197 7.27 11.34 -25.88
C LYS A 197 7.34 11.99 -27.26
N ARG A 198 6.88 13.23 -27.36
CA ARG A 198 6.94 14.05 -28.57
C ARG A 198 7.34 15.47 -28.21
N ARG A 199 8.39 15.99 -28.85
CA ARG A 199 8.76 17.42 -28.82
C ARG A 199 8.15 18.10 -30.03
N ILE A 200 7.58 19.29 -29.84
CA ILE A 200 7.16 20.19 -30.91
C ILE A 200 7.80 21.55 -30.63
N VAL A 201 8.41 22.16 -31.64
CA VAL A 201 8.96 23.52 -31.59
C VAL A 201 8.50 24.30 -32.82
N ASN A 202 7.92 25.48 -32.62
CA ASN A 202 7.51 26.39 -33.68
C ASN A 202 8.33 27.68 -33.56
N ILE A 203 8.85 28.20 -34.67
CA ILE A 203 9.72 29.39 -34.68
C ILE A 203 9.26 30.34 -35.79
N ASN A 204 8.94 31.59 -35.42
CA ASN A 204 8.46 32.63 -36.33
C ASN A 204 9.26 33.92 -36.14
N TYR A 205 9.51 34.65 -37.23
CA TYR A 205 10.00 36.02 -37.20
C TYR A 205 8.81 37.00 -37.07
N TYR A 206 8.90 37.99 -36.19
CA TYR A 206 7.95 39.11 -36.10
C TYR A 206 8.55 40.37 -36.72
N ASP A 207 7.85 40.95 -37.70
CA ASP A 207 8.18 42.28 -38.22
C ASP A 207 7.32 43.35 -37.52
N PRO A 208 7.91 44.18 -36.63
CA PRO A 208 7.17 45.24 -35.94
C PRO A 208 6.73 46.39 -36.86
N ASN A 209 7.21 46.46 -38.11
CA ASN A 209 6.80 47.48 -39.08
C ASN A 209 5.48 47.13 -39.79
N THR A 210 5.18 45.84 -39.91
CA THR A 210 3.96 45.32 -40.56
C THR A 210 3.03 44.57 -39.59
N GLY A 211 3.44 44.37 -38.34
CA GLY A 211 2.70 43.59 -37.34
C GLY A 211 2.52 42.12 -37.74
N THR A 212 3.36 41.60 -38.63
CA THR A 212 3.16 40.30 -39.30
C THR A 212 4.16 39.27 -38.79
N LEU A 213 3.68 38.04 -38.57
CA LEU A 213 4.52 36.88 -38.30
C LEU A 213 4.83 36.11 -39.59
N TYR A 214 6.10 35.74 -39.75
CA TYR A 214 6.62 34.93 -40.84
C TYR A 214 7.19 33.62 -40.27
N PRO A 215 6.67 32.44 -40.63
CA PRO A 215 7.19 31.18 -40.12
C PRO A 215 8.62 30.93 -40.63
N ILE A 216 9.52 30.55 -39.72
CA ILE A 216 10.89 30.15 -40.01
C ILE A 216 10.98 28.61 -40.09
N ASP A 217 10.57 27.92 -39.02
CA ASP A 217 10.64 26.47 -38.91
C ASP A 217 9.53 25.93 -37.97
N SER A 218 9.12 24.69 -38.17
CA SER A 218 8.09 23.99 -37.40
C SER A 218 8.47 22.51 -37.27
N LEU A 219 9.18 22.20 -36.18
CA LEU A 219 9.85 20.93 -35.96
C LEU A 219 9.05 20.03 -35.02
N LEU A 220 8.91 18.76 -35.40
CA LEU A 220 8.21 17.73 -34.62
C LEU A 220 9.03 16.45 -34.60
N GLY A 221 9.26 15.91 -33.39
CA GLY A 221 10.01 14.67 -33.21
C GLY A 221 9.39 13.80 -32.13
N ASP A 222 9.06 12.56 -32.47
CA ASP A 222 8.80 11.50 -31.50
C ASP A 222 10.13 10.94 -30.99
N TYR A 223 10.23 10.68 -29.68
CA TYR A 223 11.45 10.21 -29.03
C TYR A 223 11.14 9.35 -27.81
N ASN A 224 12.15 8.67 -27.25
CA ASN A 224 12.00 7.88 -26.04
C ASN A 224 12.76 8.48 -24.84
N VAL A 225 12.17 8.31 -23.66
CA VAL A 225 12.87 8.37 -22.37
C VAL A 225 12.92 6.95 -21.81
N SER A 226 14.11 6.45 -21.51
CA SER A 226 14.30 5.16 -20.83
C SER A 226 14.89 5.41 -19.45
N GLU A 227 14.30 4.81 -18.43
CA GLU A 227 14.78 4.92 -17.05
C GLU A 227 15.10 3.54 -16.50
N TRP A 228 16.23 3.43 -15.80
CA TRP A 228 16.55 2.29 -14.95
C TRP A 228 16.57 2.75 -13.49
N GLU A 229 15.70 2.15 -12.67
CA GLU A 229 15.62 2.46 -11.25
C GLU A 229 16.17 1.29 -10.41
N PHE A 230 16.92 1.63 -9.37
CA PHE A 230 17.42 0.68 -8.37
C PHE A 230 17.01 1.15 -6.98
N TYR A 231 16.41 0.27 -6.19
CA TYR A 231 15.90 0.55 -4.84
C TYR A 231 16.50 -0.42 -3.83
N LEU A 232 16.88 0.09 -2.65
CA LEU A 232 17.41 -0.67 -1.53
C LEU A 232 16.90 -0.10 -0.19
N SER A 233 16.26 -0.93 0.65
CA SER A 233 15.90 -0.58 2.03
C SER A 233 16.22 -1.73 3.01
N PRO A 234 17.24 -1.55 3.87
CA PRO A 234 17.54 -2.48 4.96
C PRO A 234 16.81 -2.08 6.26
N THR A 235 15.75 -2.81 6.63
CA THR A 235 15.01 -2.62 7.89
C THR A 235 15.72 -3.29 9.08
N VAL A 236 15.83 -2.58 10.20
CA VAL A 236 16.25 -3.08 11.52
C VAL A 236 15.07 -3.11 12.49
N ILE A 237 14.72 -4.29 12.98
CA ILE A 237 13.71 -4.51 14.04
C ILE A 237 14.39 -4.38 15.40
N LEU A 238 14.16 -3.27 16.10
CA LEU A 238 14.75 -2.98 17.41
C LEU A 238 14.08 -3.83 18.49
N ASN A 239 12.75 -3.84 18.50
CA ASN A 239 11.90 -4.59 19.44
C ASN A 239 10.53 -4.90 18.81
N LYS A 240 9.58 -5.39 19.61
CA LYS A 240 8.24 -5.77 19.12
C LYS A 240 7.41 -4.62 18.53
N HIS A 241 7.72 -3.38 18.91
CA HIS A 241 7.00 -2.19 18.48
C HIS A 241 7.81 -1.37 17.46
N PHE A 242 9.11 -1.17 17.69
CA PHE A 242 9.92 -0.25 16.89
C PHE A 242 10.81 -0.94 15.85
N SER A 243 10.80 -0.39 14.65
CA SER A 243 11.75 -0.67 13.56
C SER A 243 12.24 0.63 12.91
N ILE A 244 13.43 0.58 12.29
CA ILE A 244 13.99 1.67 11.48
C ILE A 244 14.25 1.11 10.07
N SER A 245 13.84 1.85 9.04
CA SER A 245 14.01 1.47 7.64
C SER A 245 14.65 2.63 6.85
N PRO A 246 15.99 2.77 6.84
CA PRO A 246 16.68 3.55 5.81
C PRO A 246 16.29 3.06 4.41
N ALA A 247 16.33 3.96 3.42
CA ALA A 247 16.02 3.67 2.04
C ALA A 247 16.86 4.52 1.08
N PHE A 248 17.20 3.91 -0.05
CA PHE A 248 17.98 4.51 -1.11
C PHE A 248 17.35 4.16 -2.46
N ARG A 249 17.25 5.14 -3.34
CA ARG A 249 16.88 4.98 -4.75
C ARG A 249 17.90 5.69 -5.63
N LEU A 250 18.28 5.05 -6.72
CA LEU A 250 18.99 5.64 -7.85
C LEU A 250 18.14 5.46 -9.11
N VAL A 251 18.02 6.50 -9.92
CA VAL A 251 17.42 6.44 -11.26
C VAL A 251 18.47 6.90 -12.27
N ASN A 252 18.71 6.11 -13.30
CA ASN A 252 19.50 6.51 -14.46
C ASN A 252 18.53 6.81 -15.60
N VAL A 253 18.47 8.06 -16.06
CA VAL A 253 17.56 8.52 -17.11
C VAL A 253 18.34 8.75 -18.40
N THR A 254 17.95 8.06 -19.48
CA THR A 254 18.41 8.33 -20.85
C THR A 254 17.31 9.06 -21.61
N LEU A 255 17.61 10.28 -22.06
CA LEU A 255 16.76 11.16 -22.85
C LEU A 255 17.31 11.31 -24.28
N GLU A 256 16.44 11.26 -25.28
CA GLU A 256 16.76 11.59 -26.68
C GLU A 256 16.25 12.98 -27.07
N ASN A 257 17.09 13.83 -27.66
CA ASN A 257 16.63 15.00 -28.43
C ASN A 257 16.45 14.62 -29.90
N PRO A 258 15.23 14.59 -30.44
CA PRO A 258 14.96 14.14 -31.81
C PRO A 258 15.09 15.22 -32.88
N LEU A 259 15.24 16.50 -32.51
CA LEU A 259 15.13 17.61 -33.47
C LEU A 259 16.49 17.98 -34.07
N VAL A 260 16.52 18.13 -35.39
CA VAL A 260 17.65 18.63 -36.19
C VAL A 260 17.12 19.69 -37.14
N SER A 261 17.89 20.75 -37.37
CA SER A 261 17.66 21.70 -38.47
C SER A 261 19.01 22.09 -39.09
N GLU A 262 19.02 22.34 -40.39
CA GLU A 262 20.21 22.80 -41.12
C GLU A 262 20.49 24.29 -40.90
N ASP A 263 19.47 25.06 -40.47
CA ASP A 263 19.65 26.46 -40.09
C ASP A 263 20.40 26.59 -38.75
N SER A 264 21.49 27.36 -38.75
CA SER A 264 22.37 27.54 -37.59
C SER A 264 21.74 28.27 -36.40
N ILE A 265 20.71 29.10 -36.62
CA ILE A 265 19.97 29.82 -35.58
C ILE A 265 18.96 28.86 -34.94
N VAL A 266 18.19 28.14 -35.76
CA VAL A 266 17.23 27.13 -35.31
C VAL A 266 17.94 25.99 -34.56
N SER A 267 19.03 25.46 -35.11
CA SER A 267 19.86 24.42 -34.49
C SER A 267 20.39 24.83 -33.10
N ARG A 268 20.73 26.11 -32.91
CA ARG A 268 21.13 26.67 -31.61
C ARG A 268 19.96 26.81 -30.62
N LEU A 269 18.74 27.05 -31.09
CA LEU A 269 17.54 27.14 -30.25
C LEU A 269 17.05 25.75 -29.80
N ILE A 270 16.95 24.79 -30.73
CA ILE A 270 16.52 23.42 -30.40
C ILE A 270 17.59 22.61 -29.64
N GLY A 271 18.85 23.03 -29.71
CA GLY A 271 19.98 22.32 -29.11
C GLY A 271 20.42 21.09 -29.91
N PRO A 272 21.61 20.52 -29.61
CA PRO A 272 22.15 19.41 -30.37
C PRO A 272 21.27 18.15 -30.27
N ALA A 273 21.00 17.50 -31.40
CA ALA A 273 20.38 16.17 -31.43
C ALA A 273 21.32 15.12 -30.84
N GLY A 274 20.74 14.08 -30.23
CA GLY A 274 21.51 12.99 -29.63
C GLY A 274 20.88 12.47 -28.34
N LYS A 275 21.71 11.84 -27.50
CA LYS A 275 21.32 11.30 -26.19
C LYS A 275 21.95 12.13 -25.07
N MET A 276 21.19 12.31 -24.00
CA MET A 276 21.65 12.86 -22.72
C MET A 276 21.32 11.85 -21.63
N ASP A 277 22.32 11.51 -20.81
CA ASP A 277 22.16 10.65 -19.65
C ASP A 277 22.35 11.46 -18.38
N TYR A 278 21.45 11.31 -17.41
CA TYR A 278 21.55 11.94 -16.08
C TYR A 278 21.04 11.01 -14.98
N ASN A 279 21.28 11.40 -13.72
CA ASN A 279 20.94 10.58 -12.55
C ASN A 279 20.11 11.37 -11.55
N ASP A 280 18.91 10.87 -11.24
CA ASP A 280 18.12 11.31 -10.08
C ASP A 280 18.36 10.32 -8.93
N TYR A 281 18.22 10.76 -7.68
CA TYR A 281 18.36 9.88 -6.52
C TYR A 281 17.54 10.34 -5.32
N ALA A 282 17.24 9.41 -4.41
CA ALA A 282 16.64 9.71 -3.12
C ALA A 282 17.31 8.88 -2.01
N GLY A 283 17.65 9.51 -0.89
CA GLY A 283 18.27 8.87 0.27
C GLY A 283 17.63 9.35 1.56
N GLY A 284 17.27 8.42 2.45
CA GLY A 284 16.57 8.77 3.68
C GLY A 284 16.20 7.57 4.52
N GLY A 285 15.10 7.69 5.27
CA GLY A 285 14.52 6.58 6.01
C GLY A 285 13.39 6.97 6.96
N GLU A 286 12.69 5.94 7.42
CA GLU A 286 11.63 6.07 8.43
C GLU A 286 11.90 5.31 9.73
N VAL A 287 11.30 5.77 10.82
CA VAL A 287 11.10 5.04 12.07
C VAL A 287 9.62 4.66 12.17
N SER A 288 9.34 3.38 12.36
CA SER A 288 7.98 2.83 12.45
C SER A 288 7.71 2.30 13.86
N TYR A 289 6.57 2.70 14.45
CA TYR A 289 5.99 2.13 15.66
C TYR A 289 4.76 1.28 15.30
N GLN A 290 4.71 0.03 15.73
CA GLN A 290 3.60 -0.90 15.48
C GLN A 290 2.93 -1.37 16.77
N ASN A 291 1.59 -1.46 16.76
CA ASN A 291 0.79 -2.08 17.82
C ASN A 291 -0.23 -3.09 17.25
N ALA A 292 -1.21 -3.51 18.07
CA ALA A 292 -2.18 -4.54 17.68
C ALA A 292 -3.26 -4.09 16.67
N TYR A 293 -3.46 -2.78 16.51
CA TYR A 293 -4.51 -2.15 15.68
C TYR A 293 -3.96 -1.24 14.57
N GLY A 294 -2.65 -1.25 14.32
CA GLY A 294 -2.04 -0.36 13.34
C GLY A 294 -0.55 -0.10 13.55
N SER A 295 -0.04 0.86 12.79
CA SER A 295 1.31 1.41 12.91
C SER A 295 1.37 2.89 12.55
N LEU A 296 2.32 3.60 13.14
CA LEU A 296 2.66 4.98 12.85
C LEU A 296 4.11 5.02 12.38
N SER A 297 4.36 5.49 11.16
CA SER A 297 5.71 5.75 10.62
C SER A 297 5.94 7.24 10.48
N ALA A 298 7.17 7.68 10.73
CA ALA A 298 7.65 9.02 10.39
C ALA A 298 9.04 8.92 9.76
N GLY A 299 9.29 9.64 8.68
CA GLY A 299 10.55 9.58 7.95
C GLY A 299 10.94 10.89 7.27
N VAL A 300 12.20 10.93 6.83
CA VAL A 300 12.84 12.06 6.17
C VAL A 300 13.67 11.54 5.01
N TRP A 301 13.60 12.22 3.86
CA TRP A 301 14.37 11.90 2.66
C TRP A 301 14.94 13.17 2.03
N TRP A 302 16.20 13.10 1.61
CA TRP A 302 16.80 14.04 0.66
C TRP A 302 16.59 13.45 -0.74
N ILE A 303 16.11 14.27 -1.66
CA ILE A 303 15.74 13.92 -3.04
C ILE A 303 16.53 14.86 -3.96
N HIS A 304 17.13 14.32 -5.00
CA HIS A 304 17.81 15.05 -6.06
C HIS A 304 17.17 14.68 -7.40
N VAL A 305 16.52 15.64 -8.05
CA VAL A 305 15.78 15.45 -9.31
C VAL A 305 16.05 16.63 -10.24
N ASP A 306 16.39 16.36 -11.51
CA ASP A 306 16.77 17.37 -12.52
C ASP A 306 17.71 18.47 -11.97
N LYS A 307 18.76 18.03 -11.26
CA LYS A 307 19.82 18.88 -10.67
C LYS A 307 19.36 19.76 -9.48
N LEU A 308 18.10 19.67 -9.06
CA LEU A 308 17.55 20.37 -7.91
C LEU A 308 17.47 19.45 -6.68
N ASP A 309 17.76 20.03 -5.50
CA ASP A 309 17.73 19.33 -4.21
C ASP A 309 16.49 19.68 -3.39
N PHE A 310 15.81 18.66 -2.88
CA PHE A 310 14.61 18.78 -2.05
C PHE A 310 14.74 17.96 -0.77
N THR A 311 14.18 18.46 0.32
CA THR A 311 13.97 17.69 1.56
C THR A 311 12.50 17.37 1.71
N GLN A 312 12.17 16.10 1.93
CA GLN A 312 10.81 15.65 2.22
C GLN A 312 10.72 15.07 3.63
N ILE A 313 9.67 15.46 4.36
CA ILE A 313 9.26 14.83 5.63
C ILE A 313 7.87 14.22 5.44
N SER A 314 7.66 12.99 5.93
CA SER A 314 6.36 12.32 5.83
C SER A 314 5.98 11.56 7.09
N GLY A 315 4.70 11.64 7.47
CA GLY A 315 4.07 10.82 8.50
C GLY A 315 2.99 9.92 7.91
N THR A 316 2.99 8.64 8.26
CA THR A 316 1.99 7.65 7.80
C THR A 316 1.33 6.94 8.97
N LEU A 317 0.00 7.02 9.05
CA LEU A 317 -0.83 6.28 9.99
C LEU A 317 -1.56 5.14 9.27
N PHE A 318 -1.24 3.90 9.62
CA PHE A 318 -1.92 2.70 9.16
C PHE A 318 -2.79 2.11 10.28
N LEU A 319 -4.06 1.82 10.00
CA LEU A 319 -5.05 1.34 10.97
C LEU A 319 -5.71 0.04 10.52
N THR A 320 -5.90 -0.90 11.45
CA THR A 320 -6.65 -2.15 11.29
C THR A 320 -7.73 -2.24 12.39
N PRO A 321 -8.93 -1.65 12.19
CA PRO A 321 -9.97 -1.56 13.22
C PRO A 321 -10.39 -2.91 13.83
N PHE A 322 -10.30 -4.00 13.07
CA PHE A 322 -10.62 -5.37 13.52
C PHE A 322 -9.39 -6.17 13.99
N GLY A 323 -8.20 -5.56 14.06
CA GLY A 323 -6.95 -6.26 14.41
C GLY A 323 -6.50 -7.29 13.36
N ASN A 324 -6.96 -7.13 12.12
CA ASN A 324 -6.69 -7.98 10.97
C ASN A 324 -6.88 -7.17 9.67
N LEU A 325 -6.44 -7.73 8.54
CA LEU A 325 -6.56 -7.09 7.23
C LEU A 325 -7.94 -7.26 6.56
N ASN A 326 -9.02 -7.51 7.30
CA ASN A 326 -10.36 -7.55 6.70
C ASN A 326 -10.92 -6.15 6.41
N LEU A 327 -10.47 -5.14 7.16
CA LEU A 327 -10.65 -3.71 6.89
C LEU A 327 -9.43 -2.97 7.41
N TYR A 328 -8.89 -2.05 6.61
CA TYR A 328 -7.76 -1.20 6.97
C TYR A 328 -7.79 0.15 6.26
N SER A 329 -7.09 1.12 6.83
CA SER A 329 -6.90 2.46 6.29
C SER A 329 -5.42 2.84 6.36
N SER A 330 -4.91 3.58 5.38
CA SER A 330 -3.63 4.26 5.45
C SER A 330 -3.82 5.74 5.12
N SER A 331 -3.31 6.60 5.98
CA SER A 331 -3.34 8.05 5.82
C SER A 331 -1.91 8.57 5.91
N THR A 332 -1.40 9.16 4.83
CA THR A 332 -0.05 9.73 4.75
C THR A 332 -0.14 11.22 4.49
N LEU A 333 0.62 12.01 5.25
CA LEU A 333 0.85 13.43 5.01
C LEU A 333 2.34 13.64 4.78
N SER A 334 2.69 14.37 3.72
CA SER A 334 4.06 14.74 3.38
C SER A 334 4.18 16.24 3.16
N GLN A 335 5.36 16.78 3.44
CA GLN A 335 5.81 18.11 3.04
C GLN A 335 7.11 17.95 2.24
N LYS A 336 7.14 18.47 1.01
CA LYS A 336 8.35 18.67 0.19
C LYS A 336 8.79 20.12 0.37
N THR A 337 10.09 20.37 0.56
CA THR A 337 10.69 21.71 0.61
C THR A 337 11.86 21.76 -0.36
N GLY A 338 11.82 22.71 -1.31
CA GLY A 338 12.93 23.05 -2.20
C GLY A 338 13.53 24.42 -1.83
N GLU A 339 14.25 25.06 -2.76
CA GLU A 339 14.90 26.35 -2.52
C GLU A 339 13.93 27.53 -2.30
N SER A 340 12.84 27.58 -3.07
CA SER A 340 11.88 28.70 -3.11
C SER A 340 10.57 28.42 -2.38
N GLU A 341 10.07 27.18 -2.43
CA GLU A 341 8.71 26.83 -2.02
C GLU A 341 8.64 25.53 -1.20
N SER A 342 7.47 25.29 -0.59
CA SER A 342 7.15 24.03 0.08
C SER A 342 5.74 23.58 -0.28
N THR A 343 5.63 22.38 -0.87
CA THR A 343 4.36 21.77 -1.25
C THR A 343 4.00 20.62 -0.31
N TYR A 344 2.70 20.33 -0.22
CA TYR A 344 2.16 19.30 0.67
C TYR A 344 1.39 18.27 -0.14
N THR A 345 1.53 16.98 0.22
CA THR A 345 0.69 15.92 -0.33
C THR A 345 -0.01 15.14 0.77
N PHE A 346 -1.27 14.79 0.51
CA PHE A 346 -2.07 13.93 1.37
C PHE A 346 -2.54 12.70 0.58
N ASN A 347 -2.24 11.51 1.08
CA ASN A 347 -2.66 10.23 0.52
C ASN A 347 -3.59 9.51 1.50
N GLN A 348 -4.79 9.14 1.06
CA GLN A 348 -5.75 8.33 1.80
C GLN A 348 -6.07 7.07 1.01
N MET A 349 -5.78 5.91 1.60
CA MET A 349 -6.11 4.58 1.08
C MET A 349 -7.04 3.86 2.05
N ILE A 350 -8.09 3.22 1.53
CA ILE A 350 -8.96 2.30 2.29
C ILE A 350 -8.91 0.94 1.60
N GLY A 351 -8.71 -0.12 2.37
CA GLY A 351 -8.61 -1.50 1.86
C GLY A 351 -9.34 -2.51 2.74
N GLY A 352 -9.69 -3.66 2.17
CA GLY A 352 -10.38 -4.71 2.91
C GLY A 352 -10.68 -5.96 2.10
N ARG A 353 -11.19 -6.98 2.78
CA ARG A 353 -11.57 -8.26 2.15
C ARG A 353 -13.00 -8.17 1.59
N VAL A 354 -13.11 -8.18 0.27
CA VAL A 354 -14.40 -8.18 -0.44
C VAL A 354 -14.99 -9.59 -0.54
N PHE A 355 -14.15 -10.60 -0.78
CA PHE A 355 -14.59 -12.01 -0.86
C PHE A 355 -13.52 -12.96 -0.30
N ARG A 356 -13.82 -14.26 -0.11
CA ARG A 356 -13.00 -15.26 0.61
C ARG A 356 -11.49 -15.18 0.33
N LYS A 357 -11.08 -14.98 -0.92
CA LYS A 357 -9.68 -14.86 -1.37
C LYS A 357 -9.35 -13.51 -2.02
N LEU A 358 -10.30 -12.58 -2.10
CA LEU A 358 -10.20 -11.32 -2.83
C LEU A 358 -10.25 -10.12 -1.88
N TRP A 359 -9.21 -9.31 -1.95
CA TRP A 359 -9.12 -8.00 -1.33
C TRP A 359 -9.25 -6.92 -2.38
N ALA A 360 -9.77 -5.77 -1.98
CA ALA A 360 -9.76 -4.55 -2.78
C ALA A 360 -9.20 -3.39 -1.94
N GLU A 361 -8.47 -2.51 -2.61
CA GLU A 361 -7.95 -1.25 -2.09
C GLU A 361 -8.40 -0.14 -3.04
N VAL A 362 -8.76 1.01 -2.49
CA VAL A 362 -8.99 2.26 -3.22
C VAL A 362 -8.18 3.36 -2.55
N PHE A 363 -7.63 4.28 -3.33
CA PHE A 363 -6.84 5.39 -2.80
C PHE A 363 -7.07 6.69 -3.57
N TYR A 364 -6.82 7.80 -2.89
CA TYR A 364 -6.74 9.14 -3.47
C TYR A 364 -5.53 9.87 -2.89
N THR A 365 -4.76 10.51 -3.75
CA THR A 365 -3.63 11.39 -3.42
C THR A 365 -3.94 12.78 -3.95
N TRP A 366 -3.78 13.81 -3.11
CA TRP A 366 -4.01 15.21 -3.44
C TRP A 366 -2.79 16.04 -3.07
N GLY A 367 -2.54 17.09 -3.86
CA GLY A 367 -1.36 17.95 -3.75
C GLY A 367 -0.31 17.62 -4.81
N ASP A 368 0.70 18.47 -4.93
CA ASP A 368 1.80 18.33 -5.88
C ASP A 368 2.68 17.10 -5.57
N LEU A 369 2.58 16.06 -6.40
CA LEU A 369 3.43 14.86 -6.30
C LEU A 369 4.81 15.03 -6.98
N SER A 370 5.11 16.15 -7.63
CA SER A 370 6.34 16.34 -8.42
C SER A 370 7.58 16.37 -7.50
N GLU A 371 8.76 15.98 -7.99
CA GLU A 371 10.05 15.87 -7.25
C GLU A 371 9.96 15.19 -5.86
N SER A 372 8.98 14.29 -5.68
CA SER A 372 8.64 13.71 -4.37
C SER A 372 8.89 12.20 -4.30
N THR A 373 8.74 11.62 -3.11
CA THR A 373 8.83 10.17 -2.88
C THR A 373 7.62 9.62 -2.14
N GLU A 374 7.25 8.38 -2.44
CA GLU A 374 6.24 7.61 -1.71
C GLU A 374 6.81 6.26 -1.23
N GLN A 375 6.18 5.67 -0.21
CA GLN A 375 6.46 4.32 0.27
C GLN A 375 7.93 4.11 0.65
N ASN A 376 8.49 5.03 1.46
CA ASN A 376 9.90 5.04 1.88
C ASN A 376 10.87 5.00 0.68
N ALA A 377 10.69 5.91 -0.27
CA ALA A 377 11.42 5.98 -1.54
C ALA A 377 11.31 4.74 -2.46
N GLN A 378 10.34 3.82 -2.21
CA GLN A 378 10.01 2.76 -3.16
C GLN A 378 9.32 3.31 -4.43
N VAL A 379 8.81 4.54 -4.41
CA VAL A 379 8.46 5.33 -5.60
C VAL A 379 9.12 6.71 -5.50
N ILE A 380 9.63 7.22 -6.63
CA ILE A 380 10.02 8.62 -6.84
C ILE A 380 9.15 9.22 -7.95
N TYR A 381 9.01 10.53 -7.97
CA TYR A 381 8.37 11.29 -9.02
C TYR A 381 9.37 12.29 -9.60
N ASN A 382 9.98 11.96 -10.73
CA ASN A 382 10.98 12.76 -11.44
C ASN A 382 10.46 13.28 -12.81
N ALA A 383 9.16 13.17 -13.06
CA ALA A 383 8.58 13.44 -14.37
C ALA A 383 8.11 14.91 -14.48
N PHE A 384 8.83 15.70 -15.29
CA PHE A 384 8.67 17.13 -15.61
C PHE A 384 7.26 17.77 -15.47
N ASP A 385 6.18 17.13 -15.93
CA ASP A 385 4.83 17.70 -15.81
C ASP A 385 4.24 17.54 -14.39
N VAL A 386 3.65 18.61 -13.86
CA VAL A 386 3.12 18.60 -12.50
C VAL A 386 2.00 17.57 -12.38
N THR A 387 2.02 16.78 -11.30
CA THR A 387 0.96 15.80 -10.98
C THR A 387 0.18 16.29 -9.77
N THR A 388 -1.01 16.85 -10.02
CA THR A 388 -1.81 17.61 -9.04
C THR A 388 -2.69 16.72 -8.15
N SER A 389 -3.06 15.53 -8.64
CA SER A 389 -3.71 14.49 -7.87
C SER A 389 -3.66 13.13 -8.59
N ARG A 390 -3.93 12.05 -7.85
CA ARG A 390 -3.97 10.69 -8.38
C ARG A 390 -5.00 9.85 -7.64
N THR A 391 -5.79 9.07 -8.36
CA THR A 391 -6.74 8.11 -7.80
C THR A 391 -6.47 6.71 -8.34
N GLY A 392 -7.02 5.69 -7.71
CA GLY A 392 -6.99 4.34 -8.27
C GLY A 392 -7.53 3.26 -7.36
N SER A 393 -7.49 2.03 -7.87
CA SER A 393 -7.88 0.83 -7.16
C SER A 393 -6.90 -0.30 -7.40
N LYS A 394 -6.87 -1.26 -6.47
CA LYS A 394 -6.07 -2.49 -6.57
C LYS A 394 -6.90 -3.67 -6.09
N LEU A 395 -6.94 -4.72 -6.88
CA LEU A 395 -7.51 -6.01 -6.51
C LEU A 395 -6.37 -6.98 -6.19
N ILE A 396 -6.48 -7.71 -5.08
CA ILE A 396 -5.45 -8.66 -4.61
C ILE A 396 -6.10 -10.03 -4.38
N LEU A 397 -5.68 -11.03 -5.15
CA LEU A 397 -6.17 -12.40 -5.12
C LEU A 397 -5.14 -13.32 -4.43
N ASN A 398 -5.45 -13.72 -3.20
CA ASN A 398 -4.64 -14.63 -2.40
C ASN A 398 -4.90 -16.09 -2.81
N ILE A 399 -4.08 -16.64 -3.73
CA ILE A 399 -4.21 -18.01 -4.22
C ILE A 399 -3.86 -19.02 -3.11
N SER A 400 -2.79 -18.77 -2.37
CA SER A 400 -2.35 -19.57 -1.22
C SER A 400 -1.65 -18.67 -0.18
N ASP A 401 -1.21 -19.25 0.94
CA ASP A 401 -0.35 -18.56 1.92
C ASP A 401 1.00 -18.09 1.29
N TYR A 402 1.36 -18.59 0.10
CA TYR A 402 2.64 -18.34 -0.57
C TYR A 402 2.52 -17.50 -1.85
N LEU A 403 1.39 -17.56 -2.57
CA LEU A 403 1.24 -16.94 -3.90
C LEU A 403 0.04 -16.00 -3.95
N LYS A 404 0.28 -14.78 -4.44
CA LYS A 404 -0.72 -13.74 -4.67
C LYS A 404 -0.61 -13.19 -6.08
N PHE A 405 -1.74 -12.88 -6.68
CA PHE A 405 -1.82 -12.00 -7.85
C PHE A 405 -2.44 -10.67 -7.44
N SER A 406 -2.09 -9.61 -8.15
CA SER A 406 -2.79 -8.34 -8.06
C SER A 406 -2.93 -7.66 -9.42
N ILE A 407 -4.00 -6.90 -9.59
CA ILE A 407 -4.15 -5.94 -10.69
C ILE A 407 -4.48 -4.56 -10.10
N ARG A 408 -3.85 -3.52 -10.63
CA ARG A 408 -3.99 -2.13 -10.21
C ARG A 408 -4.46 -1.30 -11.43
N TYR A 409 -5.37 -0.37 -11.19
CA TYR A 409 -5.74 0.68 -12.13
C TYR A 409 -5.55 2.02 -11.45
N GLN A 410 -4.89 2.97 -12.12
CA GLN A 410 -4.66 4.31 -11.57
C GLN A 410 -4.97 5.38 -12.62
N VAL A 411 -5.45 6.53 -12.18
CA VAL A 411 -5.61 7.74 -12.98
C VAL A 411 -4.83 8.86 -12.29
N PHE A 412 -3.97 9.53 -13.05
CA PHE A 412 -3.17 10.67 -12.62
C PHE A 412 -3.73 11.90 -13.35
N PHE A 413 -4.04 12.95 -12.60
CA PHE A 413 -4.41 14.25 -13.12
C PHE A 413 -3.14 15.09 -13.16
N ARG A 414 -2.82 15.65 -14.33
CA ARG A 414 -1.54 16.31 -14.60
C ARG A 414 -1.75 17.62 -15.32
N GLU A 415 -0.82 18.53 -15.10
CA GLU A 415 -0.75 19.82 -15.76
C GLU A 415 0.47 19.84 -16.69
N GLY A 416 0.21 19.95 -17.99
CA GLY A 416 1.24 20.06 -19.03
C GLY A 416 1.53 21.53 -19.32
N THR A 417 2.75 21.80 -19.79
CA THR A 417 3.24 23.16 -20.04
C THR A 417 3.58 23.39 -21.51
N GLU A 418 3.33 24.59 -22.01
CA GLU A 418 3.85 25.12 -23.28
C GLU A 418 4.67 26.37 -22.97
N LEU A 419 5.97 26.36 -23.33
CA LEU A 419 6.82 27.56 -23.27
C LEU A 419 6.52 28.42 -24.49
N PHE A 420 6.19 29.69 -24.28
CA PHE A 420 5.76 30.60 -25.35
C PHE A 420 6.44 31.97 -25.26
N TYR A 421 6.88 32.47 -26.40
CA TYR A 421 7.35 33.84 -26.56
C TYR A 421 6.37 34.57 -27.48
N PRO A 422 5.55 35.51 -26.97
CA PRO A 422 4.64 36.28 -27.80
C PRO A 422 5.42 37.15 -28.81
N ALA A 423 4.70 37.68 -29.80
CA ALA A 423 5.22 38.70 -30.70
C ALA A 423 5.54 40.01 -29.96
N GLU A 424 4.73 40.34 -28.95
CA GLU A 424 4.90 41.50 -28.06
C GLU A 424 4.66 41.09 -26.60
N GLY A 425 5.55 41.48 -25.70
CA GLY A 425 5.46 41.18 -24.26
C GLY A 425 6.54 40.22 -23.74
N PRO A 426 6.49 39.85 -22.45
CA PRO A 426 7.41 38.90 -21.85
C PRO A 426 7.09 37.46 -22.26
N PRO A 427 8.06 36.52 -22.20
CA PRO A 427 7.77 35.09 -22.34
C PRO A 427 6.83 34.61 -21.22
N ALA A 428 6.03 33.59 -21.55
CA ALA A 428 5.06 32.98 -20.65
C ALA A 428 5.16 31.45 -20.71
N ILE A 429 4.71 30.80 -19.65
CA ILE A 429 4.46 29.36 -19.62
C ILE A 429 2.95 29.19 -19.53
N PHE A 430 2.34 28.66 -20.59
CA PHE A 430 0.92 28.31 -20.60
C PHE A 430 0.75 26.91 -20.01
N THR A 431 -0.32 26.70 -19.24
CA THR A 431 -0.57 25.42 -18.58
C THR A 431 -1.96 24.89 -18.89
N TYR A 432 -2.08 23.57 -19.03
CA TYR A 432 -3.32 22.90 -19.44
C TYR A 432 -3.43 21.50 -18.83
N ASN A 433 -4.66 21.08 -18.55
CA ASN A 433 -4.92 19.83 -17.83
C ASN A 433 -5.02 18.63 -18.77
N TYR A 434 -4.42 17.50 -18.37
CA TYR A 434 -4.56 16.21 -19.05
C TYR A 434 -4.53 15.05 -18.04
N ILE A 435 -4.77 13.83 -18.52
CA ILE A 435 -4.78 12.61 -17.70
C ILE A 435 -3.84 11.53 -18.23
N ASN A 436 -3.17 10.84 -17.29
CA ASN A 436 -2.54 9.55 -17.54
C ASN A 436 -3.34 8.45 -16.85
N GLN A 437 -3.44 7.28 -17.48
CA GLN A 437 -4.06 6.08 -16.92
C GLN A 437 -3.08 4.92 -16.95
N SER A 438 -2.91 4.16 -15.88
CA SER A 438 -2.07 2.94 -15.86
C SER A 438 -2.87 1.71 -15.47
N ILE A 439 -2.51 0.57 -16.07
CA ILE A 439 -3.00 -0.75 -15.69
C ILE A 439 -1.79 -1.63 -15.43
N THR A 440 -1.53 -2.01 -14.18
CA THR A 440 -0.41 -2.90 -13.84
C THR A 440 -0.89 -4.23 -13.28
N GLY A 441 -0.34 -5.33 -13.79
CA GLY A 441 -0.50 -6.67 -13.25
C GLY A 441 0.73 -7.05 -12.44
N GLY A 442 0.55 -7.77 -11.33
CA GLY A 442 1.66 -8.16 -10.48
C GLY A 442 1.48 -9.51 -9.78
N ILE A 443 2.62 -10.11 -9.44
CA ILE A 443 2.74 -11.39 -8.73
C ILE A 443 3.54 -11.14 -7.44
N THR A 444 3.16 -11.80 -6.35
CA THR A 444 3.95 -11.84 -5.13
C THR A 444 4.05 -13.28 -4.64
N TRP A 445 5.27 -13.79 -4.50
CA TRP A 445 5.56 -15.19 -4.20
C TRP A 445 6.58 -15.32 -3.06
N LYS A 446 6.16 -15.93 -1.95
CA LYS A 446 7.08 -16.33 -0.87
C LYS A 446 7.63 -17.71 -1.20
N LEU A 447 8.96 -17.83 -1.35
CA LEU A 447 9.62 -19.10 -1.59
C LEU A 447 9.42 -20.07 -0.41
N GLN A 448 9.62 -21.37 -0.66
CA GLN A 448 9.47 -22.45 0.33
C GLN A 448 10.82 -22.96 0.83
#